data_AF-A0A5B8V4L0-F1
#
_entry.id   AF-A0A5B8V4L0-F1
#
_cell.length_a   1.000
_cell.length_b   1.000
_cell.length_c   1.000
_cell.angle_alpha   90.00
_cell.angle_beta   90.00
_cell.angle_gamma   90.00
#
_symmetry.space_group_name_H-M   'P 1'
#
loop_
_entity.id
_entity.type
_entity.pdbx_description
1 polymer ?
#
loop_
_entity_poly.entity_id
_entity_poly.type
_entity_poly.pdbx_seq_one_letter_code
_entity_poly.pdbx_strand_id
1 'polypeptide(L)'
;MISIKSPGTYTSAGLLSAFAASLCCITPVIALLAGSSSIAANFSWIEPARPYLIGLSIAVLAFAWYVKLKPTKTNDMDCNCETTKKASFFQSKTFLGIVTVFAVLMMTFPLYAKVFYPKPEAHAATVALVDNKQQVKFAIQGMTCEGCEEHVNNELTKVNGVLAYKTSYASRSSLVTFDKSKVDVKTIEAAINKTGYKVKSYDVMNASNTAVTFYEAPLVCHAAPSIGCGSKAKFMLADLEKYNDAVEGAWLNKRGTIVAVKWNTNTGEDKKTEIIKTVSTSHSVELSELSSTEANAYAKSFPNESQWFKGKEVDQLSKEEAGIIAQNTIASYKAKKLLKPSFEKQFQADIAKIYENLFLSISSYKDLNTETYNKVEDQIQQAGEKYVGKGKMPHVELCIAPEASCEKDKSCSQGSGKSCCDKEQ
;
A
#
# COMPACT_ATOMS: atom_id res chain seq x y z
N MET A 1 -29.61 -59.20 -39.20
CA MET A 1 -30.61 -59.30 -38.11
C MET A 1 -29.98 -58.87 -36.80
N ILE A 2 -30.21 -57.62 -36.37
CA ILE A 2 -30.29 -57.29 -34.94
C ILE A 2 -31.50 -56.37 -34.82
N SER A 3 -32.54 -56.93 -34.21
CA SER A 3 -33.83 -56.29 -33.92
C SER A 3 -33.69 -55.53 -32.61
N ILE A 4 -33.93 -54.21 -32.62
CA ILE A 4 -34.11 -53.43 -31.39
C ILE A 4 -35.57 -52.98 -31.38
N LYS A 5 -36.28 -53.49 -30.39
CA LYS A 5 -37.72 -53.40 -30.16
C LYS A 5 -38.00 -52.22 -29.20
N SER A 6 -39.01 -51.41 -29.55
CA SER A 6 -39.75 -50.42 -28.72
C SER A 6 -39.05 -49.11 -28.29
N PRO A 7 -39.56 -47.93 -28.72
CA PRO A 7 -39.29 -46.65 -28.07
C PRO A 7 -40.52 -46.22 -27.24
N GLY A 8 -40.61 -46.75 -26.02
CA GLY A 8 -41.66 -46.40 -25.06
C GLY A 8 -41.16 -45.59 -23.87
N THR A 9 -40.09 -44.78 -23.97
CA THR A 9 -39.58 -44.02 -22.81
C THR A 9 -38.68 -42.81 -23.16
N TYR A 10 -39.04 -41.98 -24.14
CA TYR A 10 -38.22 -40.80 -24.50
C TYR A 10 -38.84 -39.43 -24.16
N THR A 11 -40.01 -39.37 -23.53
CA THR A 11 -40.70 -38.10 -23.23
C THR A 11 -40.38 -37.49 -21.87
N SER A 12 -39.77 -38.24 -20.93
CA SER A 12 -39.43 -37.72 -19.59
C SER A 12 -38.04 -37.08 -19.50
N ALA A 13 -37.06 -37.56 -20.28
CA ALA A 13 -35.69 -37.04 -20.24
C ALA A 13 -35.56 -35.62 -20.84
N GLY A 14 -36.34 -35.31 -21.88
CA GLY A 14 -36.33 -33.98 -22.52
C GLY A 14 -37.02 -32.88 -21.72
N LEU A 15 -38.04 -33.21 -20.93
CA LEU A 15 -38.66 -32.24 -20.02
C LEU A 15 -37.73 -31.90 -18.85
N LEU A 16 -37.04 -32.89 -18.28
CA LEU A 16 -36.12 -32.67 -17.16
C LEU A 16 -34.88 -31.86 -17.57
N SER A 17 -34.34 -32.07 -18.79
CA SER A 17 -33.23 -31.25 -19.28
C SER A 17 -33.65 -29.81 -19.61
N ALA A 18 -34.87 -29.60 -20.12
CA ALA A 18 -35.40 -28.26 -20.37
C ALA A 18 -35.66 -27.50 -19.06
N PHE A 19 -36.18 -28.17 -18.02
CA PHE A 19 -36.34 -27.57 -16.69
C PHE A 19 -34.99 -27.28 -16.03
N ALA A 20 -34.01 -28.20 -16.10
CA ALA A 20 -32.67 -27.98 -15.57
C ALA A 20 -31.94 -26.81 -16.25
N ALA A 21 -32.08 -26.66 -17.56
CA ALA A 21 -31.54 -25.52 -18.30
C ALA A 21 -32.25 -24.20 -17.97
N SER A 22 -33.58 -24.24 -17.76
CA SER A 22 -34.38 -23.06 -17.41
C SER A 22 -34.14 -22.60 -15.96
N LEU A 23 -33.86 -23.54 -15.03
CA LEU A 23 -33.50 -23.26 -13.64
C LEU A 23 -32.23 -22.41 -13.53
N CYS A 24 -31.24 -22.59 -14.41
CA CYS A 24 -30.05 -21.72 -14.46
C CYS A 24 -30.35 -20.25 -14.82
N CYS A 25 -31.47 -19.99 -15.52
CA CYS A 25 -31.85 -18.64 -15.98
C CYS A 25 -32.96 -17.98 -15.13
N ILE A 26 -33.79 -18.79 -14.47
CA ILE A 26 -34.89 -18.32 -13.61
C ILE A 26 -34.38 -17.98 -12.21
N THR A 27 -33.34 -18.68 -11.71
CA THR A 27 -32.79 -18.48 -10.36
C THR A 27 -32.35 -17.04 -10.07
N PRO A 28 -31.68 -16.31 -11.00
CA PRO A 28 -31.35 -14.90 -10.78
C PRO A 28 -32.56 -13.99 -10.62
N VAL A 29 -33.65 -14.24 -11.37
CA VAL A 29 -34.89 -13.45 -11.31
C VAL A 29 -35.66 -13.73 -10.01
N ILE A 30 -35.73 -15.00 -9.58
CA ILE A 30 -36.34 -15.36 -8.30
C ILE A 30 -35.53 -14.79 -7.13
N ALA A 31 -34.19 -14.82 -7.20
CA ALA A 31 -33.33 -14.22 -6.16
C ALA A 31 -33.52 -12.71 -6.04
N LEU A 32 -33.72 -12.02 -7.16
CA LEU A 32 -33.98 -10.59 -7.21
C LEU A 32 -35.34 -10.22 -6.60
N LEU A 33 -36.37 -11.04 -6.85
CA LEU A 33 -37.70 -10.87 -6.24
C LEU A 33 -37.72 -11.27 -4.75
N ALA A 34 -36.87 -12.21 -4.33
CA ALA A 34 -36.75 -12.65 -2.94
C ALA A 34 -35.81 -11.79 -2.09
N GLY A 35 -35.16 -10.77 -2.66
CA GLY A 35 -34.25 -9.87 -1.94
C GLY A 35 -32.97 -10.53 -1.42
N SER A 36 -32.62 -11.73 -1.90
CA SER A 36 -31.44 -12.49 -1.46
C SER A 36 -30.31 -12.36 -2.49
N SER A 37 -29.44 -11.36 -2.30
CA SER A 37 -28.34 -10.99 -3.20
C SER A 37 -27.19 -12.01 -3.30
N SER A 38 -27.24 -13.15 -2.60
CA SER A 38 -26.03 -13.93 -2.26
C SER A 38 -25.71 -15.11 -3.18
N ILE A 39 -26.45 -15.33 -4.28
CA ILE A 39 -26.26 -16.56 -5.08
C ILE A 39 -25.23 -16.41 -6.22
N ALA A 40 -24.77 -15.19 -6.52
CA ALA A 40 -23.80 -14.97 -7.60
C ALA A 40 -22.44 -15.65 -7.35
N ALA A 41 -22.01 -15.78 -6.09
CA ALA A 41 -20.70 -16.32 -5.72
C ALA A 41 -20.58 -17.85 -5.80
N ASN A 42 -21.70 -18.59 -5.74
CA ASN A 42 -21.70 -20.06 -5.71
C ASN A 42 -21.59 -20.72 -7.10
N PHE A 43 -21.61 -19.92 -8.18
CA PHE A 43 -21.59 -20.42 -9.56
C PHE A 43 -20.31 -20.06 -10.35
N SER A 44 -19.28 -19.50 -9.71
CA SER A 44 -18.03 -19.15 -10.42
C SER A 44 -17.32 -20.36 -11.04
N TRP A 45 -17.53 -21.58 -10.54
CA TRP A 45 -16.97 -22.80 -11.13
C TRP A 45 -17.62 -23.21 -12.47
N ILE A 46 -18.82 -22.69 -12.79
CA ILE A 46 -19.54 -22.94 -14.06
C ILE A 46 -19.16 -21.89 -15.14
N GLU A 47 -18.43 -20.83 -14.78
CA GLU A 47 -18.01 -19.77 -15.69
C GLU A 47 -17.29 -20.26 -16.96
N PRO A 48 -16.34 -21.21 -16.91
CA PRO A 48 -15.66 -21.70 -18.12
C PRO A 48 -16.62 -22.45 -19.06
N ALA A 49 -17.65 -23.09 -18.50
CA ALA A 49 -18.64 -23.87 -19.24
C ALA A 49 -19.78 -23.02 -19.82
N ARG A 50 -19.94 -21.77 -19.38
CA ARG A 50 -21.03 -20.86 -19.77
C ARG A 50 -21.25 -20.75 -21.29
N PRO A 51 -20.23 -20.50 -22.16
CA PRO A 51 -20.46 -20.41 -23.60
C PRO A 51 -20.95 -21.73 -24.22
N TYR A 52 -20.50 -22.88 -23.69
CA TYR A 52 -20.93 -24.19 -24.15
C TYR A 52 -22.39 -24.49 -23.77
N LEU A 53 -22.81 -24.08 -22.57
CA LEU A 53 -24.20 -24.23 -22.13
C LEU A 53 -25.15 -23.33 -22.93
N ILE A 54 -24.73 -22.09 -23.22
CA ILE A 54 -25.46 -21.18 -24.12
C ILE A 54 -25.57 -21.81 -25.51
N GLY A 55 -24.47 -22.31 -26.07
CA GLY A 55 -24.47 -22.99 -27.37
C GLY A 55 -25.39 -24.21 -27.41
N LEU A 56 -25.35 -25.05 -26.38
CA LEU A 56 -26.22 -26.22 -26.26
C LEU A 56 -27.69 -25.83 -26.16
N SER A 57 -28.03 -24.76 -25.42
CA SER A 57 -29.40 -24.26 -25.32
C SER A 57 -29.94 -23.76 -26.67
N ILE A 58 -29.11 -23.02 -27.43
CA ILE A 58 -29.46 -22.55 -28.78
C ILE A 58 -29.65 -23.74 -29.72
N ALA A 59 -28.77 -24.74 -29.67
CA ALA A 59 -28.86 -25.94 -30.49
C ALA A 59 -30.14 -26.74 -30.21
N VAL A 60 -30.50 -26.93 -28.94
CA VAL A 60 -31.73 -27.64 -28.54
C VAL A 60 -32.98 -26.86 -28.98
N LEU A 61 -33.00 -25.53 -28.80
CA LEU A 61 -34.12 -24.70 -29.25
C LEU A 61 -34.26 -24.69 -30.79
N ALA A 62 -33.14 -24.62 -31.51
CA ALA A 62 -33.11 -24.70 -32.96
C ALA A 62 -33.60 -26.08 -33.45
N PHE A 63 -33.18 -27.16 -32.79
CA PHE A 63 -33.66 -28.52 -33.09
C PHE A 63 -35.16 -28.68 -32.81
N ALA A 64 -35.66 -28.13 -31.71
CA ALA A 64 -37.09 -28.14 -31.38
C ALA A 64 -37.93 -27.38 -32.43
N TRP A 65 -37.45 -26.21 -32.88
CA TRP A 65 -38.06 -25.47 -33.98
C TRP A 65 -37.99 -26.25 -35.31
N TYR A 66 -36.87 -26.88 -35.62
CA TYR A 66 -36.70 -27.69 -36.83
C TYR A 66 -37.70 -28.85 -36.86
N VAL A 67 -37.85 -29.60 -35.76
CA VAL A 67 -38.82 -30.70 -35.66
C VAL A 67 -40.26 -30.20 -35.78
N LYS A 68 -40.58 -29.01 -35.25
CA LYS A 68 -41.94 -28.45 -35.31
C LYS A 68 -42.29 -27.77 -36.65
N LEU A 69 -41.29 -27.30 -37.38
CA LEU A 69 -41.44 -26.66 -38.71
C LEU A 69 -41.34 -27.66 -39.86
N LYS A 70 -40.76 -28.84 -39.64
CA LYS A 70 -40.71 -29.88 -40.66
C LYS A 70 -42.15 -30.33 -40.98
N PRO A 71 -42.61 -30.21 -42.23
CA PRO A 71 -43.95 -30.65 -42.60
C PRO A 71 -44.01 -32.17 -42.42
N THR A 72 -44.91 -32.64 -41.57
CA THR A 72 -45.26 -34.05 -41.54
C THR A 72 -45.88 -34.37 -42.89
N LYS A 73 -45.18 -35.12 -43.75
CA LYS A 73 -45.83 -35.75 -44.89
C LYS A 73 -46.85 -36.71 -44.32
N THR A 74 -48.12 -36.31 -44.35
CA THR A 74 -49.25 -37.21 -44.13
C THR A 74 -49.28 -38.16 -45.32
N ASN A 75 -48.77 -39.37 -45.14
CA ASN A 75 -49.14 -40.47 -46.00
C ASN A 75 -50.51 -40.99 -45.54
N ASP A 76 -51.44 -40.83 -46.47
CA ASP A 76 -52.65 -41.59 -46.75
C ASP A 76 -53.88 -41.55 -45.85
N MET A 77 -54.98 -41.53 -46.61
CA MET A 77 -56.34 -41.90 -46.23
C MET A 77 -56.34 -43.19 -45.41
N ASP A 78 -56.81 -43.15 -44.16
CA ASP A 78 -57.84 -44.07 -43.68
C ASP A 78 -58.44 -43.61 -42.34
N CYS A 79 -59.62 -44.15 -42.08
CA CYS A 79 -60.64 -43.72 -41.14
C CYS A 79 -60.30 -43.83 -39.64
N ASN A 80 -60.90 -42.91 -38.89
CA ASN A 80 -61.57 -43.07 -37.60
C ASN A 80 -60.87 -43.91 -36.50
N CYS A 81 -60.14 -43.22 -35.61
CA CYS A 81 -60.00 -43.60 -34.21
C CYS A 81 -59.80 -42.35 -33.36
N GLU A 82 -60.78 -42.03 -32.51
CA GLU A 82 -60.63 -41.02 -31.48
C GLU A 82 -59.53 -41.43 -30.49
N THR A 83 -58.52 -40.57 -30.35
CA THR A 83 -57.98 -40.23 -29.02
C THR A 83 -57.74 -38.72 -29.00
N THR A 84 -58.71 -37.98 -28.53
CA THR A 84 -58.57 -36.56 -28.19
C THR A 84 -57.69 -36.39 -26.95
N LYS A 85 -56.39 -36.67 -27.07
CA LYS A 85 -55.43 -35.94 -26.23
C LYS A 85 -55.28 -34.57 -26.84
N LYS A 86 -56.13 -33.64 -26.39
CA LYS A 86 -55.99 -32.19 -26.60
C LYS A 86 -54.50 -31.87 -26.50
N ALA A 87 -53.87 -31.48 -27.61
CA ALA A 87 -52.44 -31.25 -27.63
C ALA A 87 -52.11 -30.29 -26.48
N SER A 88 -51.35 -30.76 -25.49
CA SER A 88 -51.06 -30.01 -24.27
C SER A 88 -50.54 -28.64 -24.65
N PHE A 89 -50.90 -27.59 -23.91
CA PHE A 89 -50.45 -26.21 -24.16
C PHE A 89 -48.93 -26.14 -24.36
N PHE A 90 -48.18 -26.99 -23.64
CA PHE A 90 -46.74 -27.19 -23.70
C PHE A 90 -46.19 -27.73 -25.04
N GLN A 91 -47.05 -28.26 -25.93
CA GLN A 91 -46.68 -28.72 -27.28
C GLN A 91 -47.12 -27.76 -28.40
N SER A 92 -47.67 -26.59 -28.03
CA SER A 92 -48.11 -25.56 -28.97
C SER A 92 -46.92 -24.73 -29.51
N LYS A 93 -47.07 -24.20 -30.74
CA LYS A 93 -46.09 -23.26 -31.34
C LYS A 93 -45.99 -21.97 -30.52
N THR A 94 -47.09 -21.56 -29.89
CA THR A 94 -47.18 -20.42 -28.96
C THR A 94 -46.30 -20.60 -27.72
N PHE A 95 -46.34 -21.77 -27.09
CA PHE A 95 -45.49 -22.04 -25.92
C PHE A 95 -44.00 -22.03 -26.29
N LEU A 96 -43.62 -22.69 -27.40
CA LEU A 96 -42.24 -22.66 -27.89
C LEU A 96 -41.80 -21.22 -28.22
N GLY A 97 -42.68 -20.41 -28.81
CA GLY A 97 -42.44 -18.99 -29.07
C GLY A 97 -42.19 -18.19 -27.79
N ILE A 98 -43.04 -18.35 -26.77
CA ILE A 98 -42.88 -17.66 -25.46
C ILE A 98 -41.55 -18.02 -24.81
N VAL A 99 -41.19 -19.31 -24.77
CA VAL A 99 -39.91 -19.77 -24.20
C VAL A 99 -38.72 -19.20 -24.98
N THR A 100 -38.82 -19.13 -26.31
CA THR A 100 -37.75 -18.56 -27.15
C THR A 100 -37.58 -17.06 -26.89
N VAL A 101 -38.67 -16.29 -26.82
CA VAL A 101 -38.64 -14.85 -26.51
C VAL A 101 -38.08 -14.60 -25.12
N PHE A 102 -38.52 -15.37 -24.13
CA PHE A 102 -38.02 -15.27 -22.76
C PHE A 102 -36.52 -15.61 -22.66
N ALA A 103 -36.06 -16.65 -23.36
CA ALA A 103 -34.65 -17.03 -23.40
C ALA A 103 -33.77 -15.93 -24.05
N VAL A 104 -34.23 -15.33 -25.16
CA VAL A 104 -33.55 -14.21 -25.80
C VAL A 104 -33.51 -13.00 -24.88
N LEU A 105 -34.62 -12.67 -24.23
CA LEU A 105 -34.70 -11.56 -23.27
C LEU A 105 -33.75 -11.78 -22.09
N MET A 106 -33.66 -12.99 -21.54
CA MET A 106 -32.70 -13.29 -20.46
C MET A 106 -31.24 -13.30 -20.94
N MET A 107 -30.95 -13.75 -22.16
CA MET A 107 -29.59 -13.69 -22.74
C MET A 107 -29.11 -12.27 -22.98
N THR A 108 -30.01 -11.34 -23.31
CA THR A 108 -29.68 -9.93 -23.49
C THR A 108 -29.67 -9.14 -22.18
N PHE A 109 -29.91 -9.79 -21.01
CA PHE A 109 -29.83 -9.17 -19.68
C PHE A 109 -28.59 -8.32 -19.43
N PRO A 110 -27.38 -8.76 -19.80
CA PRO A 110 -26.20 -7.92 -19.63
C PRO A 110 -26.30 -6.56 -20.33
N LEU A 111 -27.06 -6.46 -21.42
CA LEU A 111 -27.16 -5.25 -22.24
C LEU A 111 -28.15 -4.22 -21.67
N TYR A 112 -29.17 -4.65 -20.92
CA TYR A 112 -30.17 -3.75 -20.32
C TYR A 112 -30.07 -3.63 -18.79
N ALA A 113 -29.16 -4.35 -18.14
CA ALA A 113 -28.91 -4.25 -16.71
C ALA A 113 -28.68 -2.79 -16.25
N LYS A 114 -28.09 -1.94 -17.11
CA LYS A 114 -27.87 -0.50 -16.87
C LYS A 114 -29.14 0.30 -16.62
N VAL A 115 -30.32 -0.22 -16.96
CA VAL A 115 -31.62 0.43 -16.69
C VAL A 115 -32.07 0.18 -15.24
N PHE A 116 -31.65 -0.92 -14.63
CA PHE A 116 -32.07 -1.33 -13.28
C PHE A 116 -31.11 -0.89 -12.18
N TYR A 117 -29.84 -0.61 -12.52
CA TYR A 117 -28.89 0.00 -11.59
C TYR A 117 -28.93 1.52 -11.75
N PRO A 118 -29.22 2.30 -10.68
CA PRO A 118 -29.18 3.76 -10.76
C PRO A 118 -27.80 4.21 -11.21
N LYS A 119 -27.75 5.12 -12.19
CA LYS A 119 -26.52 5.76 -12.65
C LYS A 119 -25.77 6.27 -11.42
N PRO A 120 -24.53 5.83 -11.15
CA PRO A 120 -23.75 6.45 -10.11
C PRO A 120 -23.48 7.87 -10.57
N GLU A 121 -24.10 8.85 -9.90
CA GLU A 121 -23.62 10.21 -9.94
C GLU A 121 -22.22 10.16 -9.33
N ALA A 122 -21.22 10.08 -10.21
CA ALA A 122 -19.88 10.49 -9.85
C ALA A 122 -20.05 11.96 -9.46
N HIS A 123 -20.13 12.21 -8.16
CA HIS A 123 -19.86 13.51 -7.60
C HIS A 123 -18.40 13.82 -7.99
N ALA A 124 -18.21 14.37 -9.19
CA ALA A 124 -17.13 15.28 -9.52
C ALA A 124 -17.36 16.54 -8.68
N ALA A 125 -17.33 16.37 -7.36
CA ALA A 125 -17.19 17.46 -6.43
C ALA A 125 -15.78 17.98 -6.67
N THR A 126 -15.74 19.14 -7.32
CA THR A 126 -14.72 20.17 -7.15
C THR A 126 -13.78 19.86 -6.00
N VAL A 127 -12.50 19.73 -6.34
CA VAL A 127 -11.37 19.52 -5.44
C VAL A 127 -11.25 20.76 -4.54
N ALA A 128 -12.11 20.86 -3.54
CA ALA A 128 -11.90 21.70 -2.39
C ALA A 128 -10.97 20.93 -1.44
N LEU A 129 -9.90 21.61 -1.04
CA LEU A 129 -8.88 21.20 -0.10
C LEU A 129 -9.51 20.59 1.16
N VAL A 130 -9.39 19.27 1.31
CA VAL A 130 -9.64 18.57 2.57
C VAL A 130 -8.51 17.56 2.73
N ASP A 131 -7.70 17.77 3.76
CA ASP A 131 -6.42 17.13 4.06
C ASP A 131 -6.52 15.65 4.50
N ASN A 132 -7.70 15.03 4.36
CA ASN A 132 -8.01 13.69 4.92
C ASN A 132 -8.59 12.69 3.90
N LYS A 133 -8.41 12.93 2.60
CA LYS A 133 -8.83 12.00 1.54
C LYS A 133 -7.74 10.97 1.28
N GLN A 134 -8.10 9.69 1.22
CA GLN A 134 -7.20 8.60 0.85
C GLN A 134 -7.79 7.81 -0.31
N GLN A 135 -6.94 7.36 -1.22
CA GLN A 135 -7.33 6.51 -2.34
C GLN A 135 -6.71 5.12 -2.17
N VAL A 136 -7.47 4.07 -2.49
CA VAL A 136 -7.02 2.67 -2.39
C VAL A 136 -7.51 1.92 -3.62
N LYS A 137 -6.64 1.12 -4.22
CA LYS A 137 -6.97 0.20 -5.31
C LYS A 137 -7.10 -1.22 -4.76
N PHE A 138 -8.30 -1.79 -4.84
CA PHE A 138 -8.57 -3.17 -4.45
C PHE A 138 -8.47 -4.10 -5.67
N ALA A 139 -7.77 -5.22 -5.53
CA ALA A 139 -7.80 -6.33 -6.49
C ALA A 139 -8.88 -7.32 -6.07
N ILE A 140 -9.89 -7.53 -6.93
CA ILE A 140 -11.11 -8.26 -6.61
C ILE A 140 -11.23 -9.50 -7.50
N GLN A 141 -11.29 -10.68 -6.88
CA GLN A 141 -11.53 -11.94 -7.54
C GLN A 141 -13.04 -12.25 -7.64
N GLY A 142 -13.46 -12.76 -8.80
CA GLY A 142 -14.84 -13.20 -9.06
C GLY A 142 -15.68 -12.21 -9.87
N MET A 143 -15.16 -11.01 -10.18
CA MET A 143 -15.82 -10.10 -11.12
C MET A 143 -15.55 -10.55 -12.56
N THR A 144 -16.62 -10.88 -13.29
CA THR A 144 -16.50 -11.47 -14.64
C THR A 144 -17.33 -10.78 -15.72
N CYS A 145 -18.17 -9.81 -15.37
CA CYS A 145 -18.94 -9.02 -16.34
C CYS A 145 -19.22 -7.60 -15.83
N GLU A 146 -19.75 -6.73 -16.71
CA GLU A 146 -20.22 -5.38 -16.35
C GLU A 146 -21.25 -5.40 -15.21
N GLY A 147 -22.12 -6.40 -15.14
CA GLY A 147 -23.08 -6.52 -14.04
C GLY A 147 -22.42 -6.76 -12.67
N CYS A 148 -21.26 -7.42 -12.61
CA CYS A 148 -20.50 -7.60 -11.38
C CYS A 148 -19.90 -6.28 -10.90
N GLU A 149 -19.44 -5.45 -11.84
CA GLU A 149 -18.91 -4.12 -11.57
C GLU A 149 -19.97 -3.23 -10.91
N GLU A 150 -21.19 -3.20 -11.46
CA GLU A 150 -22.29 -2.41 -10.91
C GLU A 150 -22.74 -2.90 -9.53
N HIS A 151 -22.70 -4.21 -9.29
CA HIS A 151 -22.99 -4.76 -7.96
C HIS A 151 -22.00 -4.27 -6.90
N VAL A 152 -20.70 -4.26 -7.21
CA VAL A 152 -19.66 -3.73 -6.31
C VAL A 152 -19.84 -2.23 -6.11
N ASN A 153 -20.06 -1.47 -7.19
CA ASN A 153 -20.31 -0.03 -7.12
C ASN A 153 -21.50 0.29 -6.20
N ASN A 154 -22.60 -0.46 -6.31
CA ASN A 154 -23.80 -0.25 -5.50
C ASN A 154 -23.63 -0.64 -4.02
N GLU A 155 -22.69 -1.52 -3.66
CA GLU A 155 -22.35 -1.72 -2.24
C GLU A 155 -21.44 -0.61 -1.72
N LEU A 156 -20.53 -0.09 -2.54
CA LEU A 156 -19.62 1.00 -2.17
C LEU A 156 -20.36 2.33 -1.92
N THR A 157 -21.48 2.60 -2.60
CA THR A 157 -22.33 3.78 -2.33
C THR A 157 -22.95 3.79 -0.93
N LYS A 158 -23.18 2.61 -0.36
CA LYS A 158 -23.83 2.45 0.95
C LYS A 158 -22.85 2.69 2.11
N VAL A 159 -21.55 2.76 1.82
CA VAL A 159 -20.50 2.94 2.84
C VAL A 159 -20.34 4.43 3.13
N ASN A 160 -20.83 4.85 4.31
CA ASN A 160 -20.65 6.22 4.77
C ASN A 160 -19.15 6.55 4.91
N GLY A 161 -18.68 7.56 4.19
CA GLY A 161 -17.27 7.95 4.12
C GLY A 161 -16.59 7.65 2.79
N VAL A 162 -17.20 6.84 1.90
CA VAL A 162 -16.75 6.72 0.51
C VAL A 162 -17.19 7.94 -0.29
N LEU A 163 -16.23 8.59 -0.95
CA LEU A 163 -16.45 9.84 -1.70
C LEU A 163 -16.56 9.59 -3.20
N ALA A 164 -15.76 8.65 -3.73
CA ALA A 164 -15.78 8.27 -5.13
C ALA A 164 -15.28 6.84 -5.30
N TYR A 165 -15.74 6.15 -6.33
CA TYR A 165 -15.25 4.83 -6.69
C TYR A 165 -15.28 4.63 -8.21
N LYS A 166 -14.41 3.76 -8.69
CA LYS A 166 -14.36 3.31 -10.09
C LYS A 166 -13.95 1.84 -10.12
N THR A 167 -14.92 0.97 -10.29
CA THR A 167 -14.70 -0.47 -10.46
C THR A 167 -14.52 -0.79 -11.94
N SER A 168 -13.76 -1.84 -12.24
CA SER A 168 -13.57 -2.33 -13.60
C SER A 168 -13.51 -3.85 -13.60
N TYR A 169 -14.49 -4.50 -14.22
CA TYR A 169 -14.48 -5.96 -14.35
C TYR A 169 -13.31 -6.44 -15.22
N ALA A 170 -12.95 -5.68 -16.26
CA ALA A 170 -11.86 -6.02 -17.18
C ALA A 170 -10.51 -6.08 -16.46
N SER A 171 -10.24 -5.12 -15.57
CA SER A 171 -9.01 -5.09 -14.77
C SER A 171 -9.12 -5.86 -13.44
N ARG A 172 -10.30 -6.41 -13.12
CA ARG A 172 -10.60 -7.06 -11.84
C ARG A 172 -10.20 -6.21 -10.63
N SER A 173 -10.44 -4.91 -10.71
CA SER A 173 -10.03 -3.96 -9.67
C SER A 173 -11.07 -2.88 -9.39
N SER A 174 -11.03 -2.31 -8.20
CA SER A 174 -11.84 -1.14 -7.80
C SER A 174 -10.97 -0.08 -7.17
N LEU A 175 -11.00 1.14 -7.73
CA LEU A 175 -10.35 2.31 -7.17
C LEU A 175 -11.35 3.06 -6.30
N VAL A 176 -11.06 3.22 -5.02
CA VAL A 176 -11.97 3.84 -4.05
C VAL A 176 -11.28 5.02 -3.38
N THR A 177 -11.94 6.17 -3.35
CA THR A 177 -11.53 7.38 -2.64
C THR A 177 -12.46 7.60 -1.46
N PHE A 178 -11.91 7.72 -0.26
CA PHE A 178 -12.70 7.83 0.97
C PHE A 178 -12.08 8.82 1.95
N ASP A 179 -12.90 9.24 2.92
CA ASP A 179 -12.51 10.09 4.05
C ASP A 179 -12.00 9.20 5.19
N LYS A 180 -10.70 9.31 5.49
CA LYS A 180 -10.02 8.49 6.50
C LYS A 180 -10.52 8.74 7.93
N SER A 181 -11.21 9.86 8.16
CA SER A 181 -11.84 10.17 9.45
C SER A 181 -13.18 9.45 9.67
N LYS A 182 -13.81 8.97 8.59
CA LYS A 182 -15.16 8.37 8.62
C LYS A 182 -15.16 6.86 8.42
N VAL A 183 -14.22 6.35 7.62
CA VAL A 183 -14.18 4.93 7.27
C VAL A 183 -12.74 4.47 7.07
N ASP A 184 -12.47 3.20 7.41
CA ASP A 184 -11.17 2.56 7.21
C ASP A 184 -11.17 1.60 6.02
N VAL A 185 -9.97 1.22 5.57
CA VAL A 185 -9.78 0.31 4.42
C VAL A 185 -10.44 -1.05 4.66
N LYS A 186 -10.42 -1.54 5.90
CA LYS A 186 -10.99 -2.85 6.26
C LYS A 186 -12.52 -2.86 6.17
N THR A 187 -13.18 -1.77 6.52
CA THR A 187 -14.64 -1.64 6.38
C THR A 187 -15.04 -1.63 4.91
N ILE A 188 -14.26 -0.94 4.07
CA ILE A 188 -14.48 -0.94 2.61
C ILE A 188 -14.24 -2.35 2.03
N GLU A 189 -13.18 -3.02 2.45
CA GLU A 189 -12.90 -4.41 2.08
C GLU A 189 -14.05 -5.36 2.49
N ALA A 190 -14.57 -5.21 3.71
CA ALA A 190 -15.70 -5.99 4.20
C ALA A 190 -16.98 -5.74 3.39
N ALA A 191 -17.24 -4.49 2.98
CA ALA A 191 -18.35 -4.15 2.10
C ALA A 191 -18.23 -4.81 0.72
N ILE A 192 -17.02 -4.82 0.15
CA ILE A 192 -16.76 -5.53 -1.11
C ILE A 192 -16.97 -7.04 -0.91
N ASN A 193 -16.43 -7.63 0.16
CA ASN A 193 -16.57 -9.07 0.42
C ASN A 193 -18.03 -9.50 0.66
N LYS A 194 -18.90 -8.60 1.15
CA LYS A 194 -20.34 -8.84 1.36
C LYS A 194 -21.10 -9.11 0.06
N THR A 195 -20.61 -8.62 -1.08
CA THR A 195 -21.19 -8.90 -2.41
C THR A 195 -21.05 -10.36 -2.84
N GLY A 196 -20.18 -11.12 -2.17
CA GLY A 196 -19.80 -12.48 -2.56
C GLY A 196 -18.53 -12.56 -3.42
N TYR A 197 -17.94 -11.43 -3.82
CA TYR A 197 -16.59 -11.39 -4.41
C TYR A 197 -15.51 -11.40 -3.32
N LYS A 198 -14.26 -11.73 -3.68
CA LYS A 198 -13.14 -11.77 -2.73
C LYS A 198 -12.08 -10.73 -3.06
N VAL A 199 -11.77 -9.86 -2.12
CA VAL A 199 -10.57 -9.01 -2.21
C VAL A 199 -9.33 -9.89 -2.01
N LYS A 200 -8.39 -9.85 -2.96
CA LYS A 200 -7.10 -10.57 -2.87
C LYS A 200 -6.01 -9.72 -2.22
N SER A 201 -5.98 -8.45 -2.58
CA SER A 201 -5.02 -7.47 -2.09
C SER A 201 -5.57 -6.08 -2.29
N TYR A 202 -5.00 -5.11 -1.59
CA TYR A 202 -5.27 -3.71 -1.81
C TYR A 202 -3.97 -2.91 -1.75
N ASP A 203 -3.86 -1.90 -2.59
CA ASP A 203 -2.77 -0.93 -2.59
C ASP A 203 -3.31 0.43 -2.21
N VAL A 204 -2.78 1.00 -1.13
CA VAL A 204 -3.09 2.38 -0.78
C VAL A 204 -2.40 3.29 -1.78
N MET A 205 -3.21 3.92 -2.65
CA MET A 205 -2.78 4.94 -3.58
C MET A 205 -2.57 6.23 -2.78
N ASN A 206 -1.49 6.27 -2.00
CA ASN A 206 -1.01 7.50 -1.41
C ASN A 206 -0.41 8.33 -2.54
N ALA A 207 -1.03 9.48 -2.84
CA ALA A 207 -0.43 10.50 -3.71
C ALA A 207 0.95 10.99 -3.22
N SER A 208 1.37 10.59 -2.01
CA SER A 208 2.65 10.94 -1.39
C SER A 208 3.74 9.87 -1.42
N ASN A 209 3.50 8.60 -1.81
CA ASN A 209 4.53 7.54 -1.66
C ASN A 209 5.14 6.99 -2.94
N THR A 210 4.61 7.24 -4.13
CA THR A 210 5.30 6.82 -5.37
C THR A 210 6.48 7.75 -5.70
N ALA A 211 6.45 8.96 -5.14
CA ALA A 211 7.50 9.96 -5.31
C ALA A 211 8.61 9.86 -4.24
N VAL A 212 8.45 9.06 -3.18
CA VAL A 212 9.41 9.01 -2.08
C VAL A 212 10.18 7.71 -2.14
N THR A 213 11.50 7.81 -2.34
CA THR A 213 12.40 6.67 -2.24
C THR A 213 13.09 6.70 -0.88
N PHE A 214 13.22 5.54 -0.25
CA PHE A 214 13.89 5.38 1.04
C PHE A 214 15.24 4.71 0.83
N TYR A 215 16.26 5.22 1.51
CA TYR A 215 17.62 4.74 1.46
C TYR A 215 18.09 4.41 2.87
N GLU A 216 18.70 3.24 3.05
CA GLU A 216 19.50 2.96 4.23
C GLU A 216 20.72 3.89 4.25
N ALA A 217 21.03 4.45 5.42
CA ALA A 217 22.10 5.41 5.61
C ALA A 217 22.81 5.20 6.96
N PRO A 218 24.15 5.16 7.01
CA PRO A 218 24.92 5.04 8.24
C PRO A 218 25.13 6.42 8.90
N LEU A 219 24.04 7.12 9.23
CA LEU A 219 24.05 8.46 9.81
C LEU A 219 23.69 8.45 11.30
N VAL A 220 24.07 7.40 12.02
CA VAL A 220 23.87 7.26 13.47
C VAL A 220 24.97 8.01 14.21
N CYS A 221 24.64 8.72 15.30
CA CYS A 221 25.63 9.34 16.18
C CYS A 221 26.42 8.27 16.95
N HIS A 222 27.76 8.32 16.90
CA HIS A 222 28.58 7.42 17.71
C HIS A 222 28.42 7.68 19.21
N ALA A 223 28.33 8.95 19.61
CA ALA A 223 28.15 9.33 21.01
C ALA A 223 26.70 9.12 21.53
N ALA A 224 25.74 8.94 20.62
CA ALA A 224 24.34 8.72 20.93
C ALA A 224 23.68 7.73 19.95
N PRO A 225 23.94 6.41 20.06
CA PRO A 225 23.53 5.40 19.07
C PRO A 225 22.02 5.23 18.85
N SER A 226 21.19 5.91 19.66
CA SER A 226 19.73 5.87 19.56
C SER A 226 19.15 6.95 18.63
N ILE A 227 19.97 7.90 18.17
CA ILE A 227 19.54 9.04 17.34
C ILE A 227 20.48 9.25 16.14
N GLY A 228 19.97 9.97 15.14
CA GLY A 228 20.71 10.33 13.95
C GLY A 228 21.62 11.55 14.14
N CYS A 229 22.76 11.54 13.44
CA CYS A 229 23.77 12.58 13.45
C CYS A 229 23.35 13.75 12.57
N GLY A 230 22.69 14.72 13.21
CA GLY A 230 22.23 15.93 12.54
C GLY A 230 23.35 16.74 11.91
N SER A 231 24.50 16.86 12.60
CA SER A 231 25.68 17.61 12.14
C SER A 231 26.27 17.01 10.85
N LYS A 232 26.21 15.69 10.65
CA LYS A 232 26.62 15.03 9.41
C LYS A 232 25.52 15.06 8.35
N ALA A 233 24.29 14.75 8.75
CA ALA A 233 23.16 14.65 7.83
C ALA A 233 22.76 15.99 7.20
N LYS A 234 22.86 17.10 7.95
CA LYS A 234 22.43 18.45 7.51
C LYS A 234 22.96 18.83 6.13
N PHE A 235 24.26 18.63 5.92
CA PHE A 235 24.92 19.02 4.67
C PHE A 235 24.56 18.09 3.52
N MET A 236 24.46 16.80 3.79
CA MET A 236 24.05 15.80 2.80
C MET A 236 22.60 16.04 2.35
N LEU A 237 21.66 16.29 3.28
CA LEU A 237 20.28 16.62 2.95
C LEU A 237 20.19 17.94 2.16
N ALA A 238 20.95 18.97 2.56
CA ALA A 238 21.01 20.22 1.84
C ALA A 238 21.55 20.04 0.41
N ASP A 239 22.54 19.17 0.21
CA ASP A 239 23.09 18.88 -1.11
C ASP A 239 22.13 18.09 -2.00
N LEU A 240 21.32 17.18 -1.45
CA LEU A 240 20.21 16.56 -2.19
C LEU A 240 19.20 17.62 -2.65
N GLU A 241 18.84 18.55 -1.76
CA GLU A 241 17.87 19.62 -2.04
C GLU A 241 18.38 20.70 -3.00
N LYS A 242 19.69 20.77 -3.27
CA LYS A 242 20.25 21.65 -4.33
C LYS A 242 19.75 21.26 -5.71
N TYR A 243 19.44 19.99 -5.95
CA TYR A 243 18.87 19.50 -7.21
C TYR A 243 17.36 19.80 -7.27
N ASN A 244 16.97 21.07 -7.18
CA ASN A 244 15.59 21.52 -7.03
C ASN A 244 14.65 21.10 -8.18
N ASP A 245 15.20 20.78 -9.35
CA ASP A 245 14.49 20.29 -10.51
C ASP A 245 14.14 18.80 -10.41
N ALA A 246 14.83 18.05 -9.55
CA ALA A 246 14.63 16.61 -9.33
C ALA A 246 14.15 16.25 -7.92
N VAL A 247 14.60 16.97 -6.89
CA VAL A 247 14.36 16.67 -5.47
C VAL A 247 13.48 17.76 -4.86
N GLU A 248 12.31 17.37 -4.37
CA GLU A 248 11.38 18.23 -3.62
C GLU A 248 11.80 18.39 -2.15
N GLY A 249 12.44 17.36 -1.60
CA GLY A 249 12.97 17.38 -0.24
C GLY A 249 13.72 16.11 0.13
N ALA A 250 14.53 16.21 1.19
CA ALA A 250 15.20 15.09 1.78
C ALA A 250 15.07 15.12 3.32
N TRP A 251 14.76 13.97 3.91
CA TRP A 251 14.55 13.81 5.35
C TRP A 251 15.43 12.71 5.92
N LEU A 252 15.85 12.88 7.17
CA LEU A 252 16.45 11.84 7.98
C LEU A 252 15.43 11.32 9.01
N ASN A 253 15.35 10.01 9.20
CA ASN A 253 14.57 9.47 10.30
C ASN A 253 15.24 9.74 11.66
N LYS A 254 14.47 9.73 12.76
CA LYS A 254 14.99 10.03 14.11
C LYS A 254 16.24 9.22 14.49
N ARG A 255 16.32 7.95 14.06
CA ARG A 255 17.43 7.04 14.39
C ARG A 255 18.68 7.28 13.53
N GLY A 256 18.57 8.04 12.44
CA GLY A 256 19.68 8.25 11.49
C GLY A 256 20.03 7.03 10.64
N THR A 257 19.11 6.08 10.50
CA THR A 257 19.32 4.85 9.73
C THR A 257 18.71 4.91 8.34
N ILE A 258 17.73 5.81 8.12
CA ILE A 258 17.00 5.92 6.87
C ILE A 258 16.94 7.38 6.42
N VAL A 259 17.24 7.59 5.14
CA VAL A 259 17.03 8.84 4.42
C VAL A 259 15.85 8.66 3.48
N ALA A 260 14.88 9.57 3.53
CA ALA A 260 13.79 9.62 2.57
C ALA A 260 14.03 10.77 1.59
N VAL A 261 13.95 10.50 0.29
CA VAL A 261 14.06 11.52 -0.76
C VAL A 261 12.76 11.58 -1.51
N LYS A 262 12.10 12.75 -1.49
CA LYS A 262 10.91 13.01 -2.29
C LYS A 262 11.35 13.60 -3.63
N TRP A 263 11.05 12.88 -4.69
CA TRP A 263 11.36 13.22 -6.06
C TRP A 263 10.22 14.01 -6.72
N ASN A 264 10.58 14.93 -7.61
CA ASN A 264 9.62 15.56 -8.51
C ASN A 264 9.07 14.52 -9.51
N THR A 265 7.81 14.69 -9.94
CA THR A 265 7.07 13.71 -10.77
C THR A 265 7.71 13.35 -12.11
N ASN A 266 8.62 14.17 -12.62
CA ASN A 266 9.25 14.00 -13.94
C ASN A 266 10.70 13.48 -13.86
N THR A 267 11.16 13.08 -12.67
CA THR A 267 12.55 12.66 -12.46
C THR A 267 12.75 11.22 -12.93
N GLY A 268 13.51 11.03 -14.02
CA GLY A 268 13.87 9.71 -14.53
C GLY A 268 14.82 8.94 -13.59
N GLU A 269 14.77 7.61 -13.66
CA GLU A 269 15.49 6.72 -12.73
C GLU A 269 17.01 6.86 -12.81
N ASP A 270 17.55 7.07 -14.02
CA ASP A 270 18.98 7.31 -14.22
C ASP A 270 19.45 8.56 -13.49
N LYS A 271 18.65 9.63 -13.53
CA LYS A 271 18.94 10.90 -12.86
C LYS A 271 18.87 10.76 -11.34
N LYS A 272 17.90 10.01 -10.81
CA LYS A 272 17.84 9.70 -9.38
C LYS A 272 19.10 8.98 -8.93
N THR A 273 19.48 7.93 -9.66
CA THR A 273 20.68 7.12 -9.38
C THR A 273 21.95 7.97 -9.40
N GLU A 274 22.09 8.85 -10.40
CA GLU A 274 23.22 9.76 -10.52
C GLU A 274 23.30 10.76 -9.34
N ILE A 275 22.19 11.38 -8.97
CA ILE A 275 22.13 12.32 -7.84
C ILE A 275 22.52 11.62 -6.55
N ILE A 276 21.90 10.47 -6.25
CA ILE A 276 22.20 9.70 -5.04
C ILE A 276 23.68 9.32 -5.01
N LYS A 277 24.21 8.74 -6.10
CA LYS A 277 25.63 8.35 -6.17
C LYS A 277 26.57 9.53 -5.95
N THR A 278 26.26 10.68 -6.54
CA THR A 278 27.07 11.90 -6.43
C THR A 278 27.10 12.41 -5.00
N VAL A 279 25.94 12.54 -4.36
CA VAL A 279 25.85 13.02 -2.97
C VAL A 279 26.47 12.01 -2.00
N SER A 280 26.18 10.71 -2.15
CA SER A 280 26.77 9.64 -1.34
C SER A 280 28.30 9.68 -1.35
N THR A 281 28.89 9.87 -2.54
CA THR A 281 30.35 9.96 -2.70
C THR A 281 30.92 11.24 -2.10
N SER A 282 30.24 12.38 -2.27
CA SER A 282 30.71 13.68 -1.76
C SER A 282 30.80 13.72 -0.24
N HIS A 283 29.90 13.02 0.43
CA HIS A 283 29.78 12.99 1.90
C HIS A 283 30.40 11.74 2.53
N SER A 284 30.95 10.81 1.75
CA SER A 284 31.41 9.50 2.23
C SER A 284 30.33 8.77 3.05
N VAL A 285 29.10 8.74 2.52
CA VAL A 285 27.93 8.08 3.12
C VAL A 285 27.30 7.17 2.08
N GLU A 286 27.28 5.87 2.34
CA GLU A 286 26.60 4.92 1.45
C GLU A 286 25.08 5.05 1.60
N LEU A 287 24.38 5.24 0.49
CA LEU A 287 22.92 5.27 0.43
C LEU A 287 22.44 4.11 -0.42
N SER A 288 21.82 3.13 0.24
CA SER A 288 21.32 1.90 -0.40
C SER A 288 19.80 1.93 -0.46
N GLU A 289 19.25 1.86 -1.67
CA GLU A 289 17.79 1.91 -1.85
C GLU A 289 17.09 0.70 -1.23
N LEU A 290 16.02 0.96 -0.49
CA LEU A 290 15.21 -0.09 0.14
C LEU A 290 14.24 -0.73 -0.85
N SER A 291 13.96 -2.02 -0.66
CA SER A 291 12.90 -2.69 -1.43
C SER A 291 11.52 -2.10 -1.11
N SER A 292 10.57 -2.28 -2.03
CA SER A 292 9.18 -1.81 -1.84
C SER A 292 8.53 -2.35 -0.56
N THR A 293 8.88 -3.57 -0.15
CA THR A 293 8.38 -4.19 1.09
C THR A 293 8.90 -3.48 2.34
N GLU A 294 10.18 -3.11 2.36
CA GLU A 294 10.82 -2.42 3.48
C GLU A 294 10.40 -0.95 3.55
N ALA A 295 10.34 -0.29 2.41
CA ALA A 295 9.84 1.08 2.27
C ALA A 295 8.42 1.24 2.86
N ASN A 296 7.55 0.22 2.72
CA ASN A 296 6.20 0.25 3.27
C ASN A 296 6.13 0.40 4.80
N ALA A 297 7.17 0.03 5.54
CA ALA A 297 7.22 0.23 6.99
C ALA A 297 7.42 1.73 7.32
N TYR A 298 8.29 2.41 6.58
CA TYR A 298 8.64 3.82 6.76
C TYR A 298 7.62 4.77 6.17
N ALA A 299 7.03 4.39 5.04
CA ALA A 299 5.90 5.03 4.38
C ALA A 299 4.71 5.35 5.30
N LYS A 300 4.52 4.61 6.40
CA LYS A 300 3.42 4.83 7.35
C LYS A 300 3.67 5.98 8.31
N SER A 301 4.94 6.24 8.65
CA SER A 301 5.33 7.31 9.57
C SER A 301 5.81 8.56 8.84
N PHE A 302 6.04 8.50 7.53
CA PHE A 302 6.49 9.65 6.73
C PHE A 302 5.32 10.54 6.27
N PRO A 303 5.43 11.88 6.28
CA PRO A 303 6.48 12.71 6.91
C PRO A 303 6.02 13.24 8.29
N ASN A 304 6.02 12.41 9.33
CA ASN A 304 5.73 12.86 10.70
C ASN A 304 6.94 13.61 11.27
N GLU A 305 6.77 14.88 11.63
CA GLU A 305 7.81 15.78 12.15
C GLU A 305 8.50 15.28 13.44
N SER A 306 7.85 14.40 14.22
CA SER A 306 8.48 13.78 15.40
C SER A 306 9.40 12.61 15.08
N GLN A 307 9.35 12.10 13.84
CA GLN A 307 10.08 10.92 13.38
C GLN A 307 10.97 11.20 12.16
N TRP A 308 10.72 12.27 11.42
CA TRP A 308 11.40 12.64 10.18
C TRP A 308 11.77 14.11 10.22
N PHE A 309 13.03 14.41 9.93
CA PHE A 309 13.62 15.74 10.06
C PHE A 309 14.20 16.19 8.73
N LYS A 310 13.72 17.33 8.21
CA LYS A 310 14.13 17.91 6.93
C LYS A 310 15.20 18.98 7.12
N GLY A 311 16.25 18.97 6.29
CA GLY A 311 17.19 20.08 6.18
C GLY A 311 17.72 20.57 7.54
N LYS A 312 17.33 21.79 7.96
CA LYS A 312 17.75 22.38 9.24
C LYS A 312 17.10 21.76 10.48
N GLU A 313 16.00 21.03 10.35
CA GLU A 313 15.32 20.39 11.48
C GLU A 313 16.18 19.32 12.15
N VAL A 314 17.15 18.74 11.42
CA VAL A 314 18.13 17.80 11.99
C VAL A 314 19.02 18.46 13.05
N ASP A 315 19.09 19.79 13.12
CA ASP A 315 19.75 20.51 14.21
C ASP A 315 19.12 20.17 15.57
N GLN A 316 17.84 19.77 15.60
CA GLN A 316 17.21 19.24 16.81
C GLN A 316 17.86 17.93 17.27
N LEU A 317 18.21 17.04 16.34
CA LEU A 317 18.91 15.80 16.66
C LEU A 317 20.31 16.09 17.22
N SER A 318 21.01 17.09 16.67
CA SER A 318 22.30 17.53 17.23
C SER A 318 22.18 18.10 18.65
N LYS A 319 21.07 18.78 18.98
CA LYS A 319 20.81 19.23 20.36
C LYS A 319 20.50 18.05 21.29
N GLU A 320 19.70 17.09 20.83
CA GLU A 320 19.44 15.85 21.57
C GLU A 320 20.76 15.08 21.82
N GLU A 321 21.65 14.99 20.82
CA GLU A 321 22.99 14.39 20.94
C GLU A 321 23.84 15.11 21.99
N ALA A 322 23.91 16.43 21.93
CA ALA A 322 24.64 17.24 22.91
C ALA A 322 24.14 16.99 24.35
N GLY A 323 22.83 16.84 24.53
CA GLY A 323 22.22 16.49 25.81
C GLY A 323 22.64 15.10 26.32
N ILE A 324 22.69 14.10 25.43
CA ILE A 324 23.14 12.73 25.76
C ILE A 324 24.63 12.73 26.11
N ILE A 325 25.47 13.41 25.33
CA ILE A 325 26.91 13.55 25.61
C ILE A 325 27.11 14.18 26.99
N ALA A 326 26.39 15.26 27.28
CA ALA A 326 26.47 15.91 28.58
C ALA A 326 26.04 14.98 29.72
N GLN A 327 24.97 14.22 29.55
CA GLN A 327 24.51 13.26 30.54
C GLN A 327 25.57 12.17 30.82
N ASN A 328 26.15 11.59 29.77
CA ASN A 328 27.21 10.57 29.89
C ASN A 328 28.47 11.13 30.56
N THR A 329 28.87 12.34 30.15
CA THR A 329 29.99 13.08 30.74
C THR A 329 29.79 13.26 32.26
N ILE A 330 28.62 13.76 32.67
CA ILE A 330 28.30 13.97 34.09
C ILE A 330 28.25 12.65 34.86
N ALA A 331 27.72 11.58 34.27
CA ALA A 331 27.70 10.25 34.90
C ALA A 331 29.10 9.77 35.28
N SER A 332 30.10 9.96 34.40
CA SER A 332 31.51 9.64 34.69
C SER A 332 32.07 10.44 35.88
N TYR A 333 31.79 11.75 35.94
CA TYR A 333 32.23 12.59 37.07
C TYR A 333 31.54 12.25 38.39
N LYS A 334 30.26 11.86 38.35
CA LYS A 334 29.52 11.39 39.53
C LYS A 334 30.11 10.10 40.06
N ALA A 335 30.43 9.14 39.18
CA ALA A 335 31.06 7.88 39.58
C ALA A 335 32.41 8.11 40.28
N LYS A 336 33.18 9.12 39.84
CA LYS A 336 34.46 9.54 40.44
C LYS A 336 34.31 10.43 41.69
N LYS A 337 33.08 10.72 42.14
CA LYS A 337 32.77 11.60 43.29
C LYS A 337 33.36 13.02 43.18
N LEU A 338 33.52 13.51 41.96
CA LEU A 338 34.11 14.83 41.68
C LEU A 338 33.07 15.97 41.67
N LEU A 339 31.79 15.63 41.58
CA LEU A 339 30.69 16.58 41.39
C LEU A 339 29.70 16.55 42.57
N LYS A 340 29.32 17.74 43.08
CA LYS A 340 28.27 17.86 44.10
C LYS A 340 26.88 17.77 43.46
N PRO A 341 25.89 17.12 44.11
CA PRO A 341 24.52 17.00 43.57
C PRO A 341 23.86 18.33 43.19
N SER A 342 24.17 19.40 43.92
CA SER A 342 23.63 20.75 43.68
C SER A 342 24.05 21.36 42.34
N PHE A 343 25.18 20.92 41.76
CA PHE A 343 25.71 21.47 40.52
C PHE A 343 25.46 20.59 39.30
N GLU A 344 24.90 19.39 39.47
CA GLU A 344 24.73 18.41 38.38
C GLU A 344 23.95 18.96 37.20
N LYS A 345 22.77 19.53 37.44
CA LYS A 345 21.91 20.07 36.36
C LYS A 345 22.57 21.24 35.63
N GLN A 346 23.22 22.13 36.36
CA GLN A 346 23.85 23.30 35.76
C GLN A 346 25.09 22.91 34.94
N PHE A 347 25.91 22.00 35.47
CA PHE A 347 27.07 21.52 34.75
C PHE A 347 26.66 20.73 33.50
N GLN A 348 25.63 19.88 33.60
CA GLN A 348 25.07 19.19 32.43
C GLN A 348 24.60 20.18 31.36
N ALA A 349 23.87 21.24 31.74
CA ALA A 349 23.39 22.25 30.81
C ALA A 349 24.54 23.03 30.15
N ASP A 350 25.59 23.37 30.90
CA ASP A 350 26.76 24.06 30.36
C ASP A 350 27.53 23.18 29.35
N ILE A 351 27.71 21.89 29.65
CA ILE A 351 28.34 20.93 28.73
C ILE A 351 27.48 20.73 27.48
N ALA A 352 26.17 20.53 27.64
CA ALA A 352 25.27 20.39 26.49
C ALA A 352 25.37 21.62 25.59
N LYS A 353 25.37 22.83 26.16
CA LYS A 353 25.48 24.08 25.40
C LYS A 353 26.81 24.22 24.65
N ILE A 354 27.92 23.72 25.20
CA ILE A 354 29.22 23.68 24.51
C ILE A 354 29.12 22.83 23.24
N TYR A 355 28.58 21.61 23.34
CA TYR A 355 28.40 20.72 22.20
C TYR A 355 27.35 21.23 21.20
N GLU A 356 26.24 21.81 21.68
CA GLU A 356 25.26 22.45 20.80
C GLU A 356 25.91 23.55 19.96
N ASN A 357 26.68 24.44 20.58
CA ASN A 357 27.37 25.50 19.85
C ASN A 357 28.36 24.92 18.84
N LEU A 358 29.09 23.87 19.20
CA LEU A 358 29.98 23.16 18.27
C LEU A 358 29.17 22.67 17.05
N PHE A 359 28.15 21.84 17.27
CA PHE A 359 27.39 21.21 16.18
C PHE A 359 26.60 22.19 15.32
N LEU A 360 26.17 23.31 15.88
CA LEU A 360 25.41 24.33 15.13
C LEU A 360 26.32 25.34 14.42
N SER A 361 27.58 25.46 14.83
CA SER A 361 28.54 26.40 14.23
C SER A 361 29.26 25.87 12.99
N ILE A 362 29.27 24.55 12.78
CA ILE A 362 29.95 23.96 11.64
C ILE A 362 29.25 24.33 10.32
N SER A 363 30.06 24.60 9.29
CA SER A 363 29.60 24.88 7.93
C SER A 363 29.75 23.67 7.01
N SER A 364 30.55 22.70 7.45
CA SER A 364 30.76 21.40 6.85
C SER A 364 31.17 20.40 7.94
N TYR A 365 30.85 19.12 7.76
CA TYR A 365 31.35 18.07 8.66
C TYR A 365 32.89 17.99 8.66
N LYS A 366 33.55 18.43 7.57
CA LYS A 366 35.01 18.51 7.47
C LYS A 366 35.64 19.57 8.38
N ASP A 367 34.84 20.49 8.91
CA ASP A 367 35.30 21.52 9.85
C ASP A 367 35.59 20.94 11.25
N LEU A 368 35.11 19.72 11.55
CA LEU A 368 35.40 18.99 12.78
C LEU A 368 36.82 18.41 12.75
N ASN A 369 37.80 19.29 12.92
CA ASN A 369 39.22 18.98 12.95
C ASN A 369 39.80 19.05 14.37
N THR A 370 41.06 18.65 14.52
CA THR A 370 41.77 18.63 15.81
C THR A 370 41.76 19.97 16.53
N GLU A 371 41.89 21.09 15.81
CA GLU A 371 41.86 22.43 16.42
C GLU A 371 40.50 22.74 17.05
N THR A 372 39.42 22.41 16.33
CA THR A 372 38.05 22.56 16.83
C THR A 372 37.81 21.69 18.06
N TYR A 373 38.28 20.43 18.05
CA TYR A 373 38.19 19.54 19.21
C TYR A 373 38.98 20.07 20.40
N ASN A 374 40.22 20.54 20.20
CA ASN A 374 41.03 21.11 21.29
C ASN A 374 40.34 22.33 21.92
N LYS A 375 39.71 23.19 21.11
CA LYS A 375 38.94 24.34 21.61
C LYS A 375 37.76 23.89 22.48
N VAL A 376 37.08 22.81 22.11
CA VAL A 376 35.97 22.25 22.87
C VAL A 376 36.47 21.60 24.16
N GLU A 377 37.60 20.86 24.11
CA GLU A 377 38.28 20.34 25.30
C GLU A 377 38.56 21.47 26.31
N ASP A 378 39.14 22.58 25.85
CA ASP A 378 39.41 23.75 26.68
C ASP A 378 38.14 24.36 27.28
N GLN A 379 37.06 24.47 26.51
CA GLN A 379 35.78 24.97 26.99
C GLN A 379 35.17 24.06 28.06
N ILE A 380 35.26 22.74 27.87
CA ILE A 380 34.80 21.74 28.84
C ILE A 380 35.63 21.84 30.12
N GLN A 381 36.96 21.93 30.00
CA GLN A 381 37.87 22.08 31.13
C GLN A 381 37.54 23.34 31.94
N GLN A 382 37.38 24.48 31.28
CA GLN A 382 37.01 25.74 31.94
C GLN A 382 35.64 25.67 32.61
N ALA A 383 34.65 25.06 31.93
CA ALA A 383 33.31 24.90 32.47
C ALA A 383 33.29 24.00 33.71
N GLY A 384 33.98 22.87 33.69
CA GLY A 384 33.96 21.96 34.83
C GLY A 384 34.86 22.41 35.98
N GLU A 385 35.91 23.21 35.76
CA GLU A 385 36.66 23.85 36.86
C GLU A 385 35.78 24.75 37.73
N LYS A 386 34.74 25.36 37.16
CA LYS A 386 33.73 26.14 37.90
C LYS A 386 32.95 25.30 38.91
N TYR A 387 32.75 24.01 38.63
CA TYR A 387 31.88 23.12 39.43
C TYR A 387 32.65 22.11 40.29
N VAL A 388 33.78 21.62 39.79
CA VAL A 388 34.67 20.63 40.44
C VAL A 388 35.78 21.32 41.25
N GLY A 389 36.06 22.59 40.96
CA GLY A 389 37.13 23.38 41.55
C GLY A 389 38.38 23.43 40.66
N LYS A 390 39.06 24.59 40.66
CA LYS A 390 40.24 24.84 39.82
C LYS A 390 41.33 23.78 40.03
N GLY A 391 41.84 23.21 38.93
CA GLY A 391 42.87 22.17 38.96
C GLY A 391 42.42 20.80 39.48
N LYS A 392 41.14 20.61 39.82
CA LYS A 392 40.58 19.32 40.26
C LYS A 392 39.86 18.57 39.14
N MET A 393 39.69 19.20 37.98
CA MET A 393 39.04 18.59 36.83
C MET A 393 40.05 17.70 36.08
N PRO A 394 39.78 16.39 35.94
CA PRO A 394 40.53 15.50 35.06
C PRO A 394 40.59 16.09 33.65
N HIS A 395 41.75 15.98 33.00
CA HIS A 395 41.88 16.41 31.61
C HIS A 395 40.85 15.68 30.75
N VAL A 396 40.03 16.45 30.05
CA VAL A 396 39.12 15.92 29.04
C VAL A 396 39.89 15.73 27.74
N GLU A 397 39.94 14.49 27.27
CA GLU A 397 40.51 14.15 25.98
C GLU A 397 39.36 13.65 25.09
N LEU A 398 38.97 14.50 24.14
CA LEU A 398 38.02 14.14 23.10
C LEU A 398 38.71 13.27 22.08
N CYS A 399 37.95 12.29 21.67
CA CYS A 399 38.47 11.15 20.99
C CYS A 399 38.09 11.27 19.51
N ILE A 400 39.08 11.37 18.62
CA ILE A 400 38.87 11.48 17.19
C ILE A 400 39.00 10.08 16.61
N ALA A 401 37.89 9.38 16.41
CA ALA A 401 37.94 8.14 15.65
C ALA A 401 38.32 8.49 14.20
N PRO A 402 39.51 8.12 13.69
CA PRO A 402 39.71 8.11 12.25
C PRO A 402 38.69 7.15 11.64
N GLU A 403 38.26 7.37 10.40
CA GLU A 403 37.29 6.53 9.67
C GLU A 403 37.73 5.06 9.49
N ALA A 404 38.86 4.65 10.07
CA ALA A 404 39.30 3.27 10.16
C ALA A 404 38.50 2.53 11.25
N SER A 405 37.71 1.56 10.78
CA SER A 405 36.97 0.58 11.56
C SER A 405 37.66 0.16 12.87
N CYS A 406 37.04 0.46 14.01
CA CYS A 406 37.28 -0.28 15.23
C CYS A 406 36.77 -1.71 15.02
N GLU A 407 37.62 -2.63 14.57
CA GLU A 407 37.30 -4.06 14.63
C GLU A 407 37.18 -4.45 16.10
N LYS A 408 36.08 -5.12 16.46
CA LYS A 408 35.95 -5.78 17.77
C LYS A 408 37.17 -6.69 17.95
N ASP A 409 37.95 -6.43 19.00
CA ASP A 409 39.08 -7.24 19.48
C ASP A 409 40.47 -7.05 18.84
N LYS A 410 40.72 -5.95 18.09
CA LYS A 410 42.10 -5.56 17.72
C LYS A 410 42.40 -4.09 18.00
N SER A 411 43.54 -3.84 18.64
CA SER A 411 44.09 -2.49 18.82
C SER A 411 44.30 -1.83 17.45
N CYS A 412 43.72 -0.65 17.28
CA CYS A 412 43.80 0.11 16.05
C CYS A 412 45.26 0.52 15.75
N SER A 413 45.67 0.38 14.49
CA SER A 413 47.02 0.70 14.04
C SER A 413 47.35 2.19 14.27
N GLN A 414 48.59 2.44 14.69
CA GLN A 414 49.14 3.78 14.97
C GLN A 414 49.22 4.62 13.67
N GLY A 415 48.10 5.23 13.28
CA GLY A 415 48.10 6.47 12.51
C GLY A 415 48.30 7.65 13.46
N SER A 416 48.94 8.72 13.00
CA SER A 416 49.31 9.90 13.79
C SER A 416 48.11 10.75 14.25
N GLY A 417 47.26 10.20 15.13
CA GLY A 417 46.10 10.84 15.74
C GLY A 417 45.55 10.05 16.95
N LYS A 418 44.89 10.75 17.88
CA LYS A 418 44.34 10.22 19.16
C LYS A 418 43.27 9.14 18.90
N SER A 419 43.66 7.86 18.87
CA SER A 419 42.78 6.69 18.64
C SER A 419 41.87 6.37 19.84
N CYS A 420 40.62 5.96 19.55
CA CYS A 420 39.56 5.72 20.54
C CYS A 420 39.28 4.25 20.87
N CYS A 421 40.10 3.34 20.37
CA CYS A 421 39.80 1.92 20.40
C CYS A 421 39.98 1.28 21.79
N ASP A 422 40.67 1.94 22.73
CA ASP A 422 40.99 1.40 24.06
C ASP A 422 40.21 2.04 25.22
N LYS A 423 39.32 3.01 24.98
CA LYS A 423 38.54 3.65 26.05
C LYS A 423 37.08 3.24 25.95
N GLU A 424 36.71 2.14 26.62
CA GLU A 424 35.35 1.98 27.14
C GLU A 424 35.08 3.14 28.12
N GLN A 425 34.53 4.26 27.64
CA GLN A 425 33.76 5.23 28.45
C GLN A 425 33.22 6.41 27.63
#